data_AF-A0A1I7BC02-F1
#
_entry.id   AF-A0A1I7BC02-F1
#
_cell.length_a   1.000
_cell.length_b   1.000
_cell.length_c   1.000
_cell.angle_alpha   90.00
_cell.angle_beta   90.00
_cell.angle_gamma   90.00
#
_symmetry.space_group_name_H-M   'P 1'
#
loop_
_entity.id
_entity.type
_entity.pdbx_description
1 polymer ?
#
loop_
_entity_poly.entity_id
_entity_poly.type
_entity_poly.pdbx_seq_one_letter_code
_entity_poly.pdbx_strand_id
1 'polypeptide(L)' 'MIIDNATGKAIEPEFEKSIVVESPPRYEQGPLWVRGGIPIESADGKLYEIRNRVTLCRCGKSKNKPLCDGSHIEGQE' A
#
# COMPACT_ATOMS: atom_id res chain seq x y z
N MET A 1 3.76 -8.37 -8.67
CA MET A 1 4.91 -8.50 -9.57
C MET A 1 4.90 -9.93 -10.04
N ILE A 2 4.72 -10.13 -11.33
CA ILE A 2 4.77 -11.43 -11.99
C ILE A 2 6.14 -11.51 -12.63
N ILE A 3 6.83 -12.64 -12.48
CA ILE A 3 8.07 -12.88 -13.21
C ILE A 3 7.70 -13.72 -14.43
N ASP A 4 8.02 -13.19 -15.61
CA ASP A 4 7.87 -13.97 -16.83
C ASP A 4 8.95 -15.06 -16.88
N ASN A 5 8.54 -16.33 -16.93
CA ASN A 5 9.46 -17.47 -16.85
C ASN A 5 10.37 -17.60 -18.08
N ALA A 6 9.97 -17.05 -19.24
CA ALA A 6 10.74 -17.14 -20.48
C ALA A 6 11.82 -16.06 -20.58
N THR A 7 11.53 -14.85 -20.10
CA THR A 7 12.38 -13.67 -20.24
C THR A 7 13.03 -13.23 -18.93
N GLY A 8 12.59 -13.76 -17.78
CA GLY A 8 12.99 -13.29 -16.46
C GLY A 8 12.53 -11.86 -16.14
N LYS A 9 11.74 -11.24 -17.02
CA LYS A 9 11.32 -9.86 -16.86
C LYS A 9 10.26 -9.75 -15.78
N ALA A 10 10.46 -8.78 -14.90
CA ALA A 10 9.44 -8.33 -13.97
C ALA A 10 8.30 -7.64 -14.74
N ILE A 11 7.11 -8.23 -14.67
CA ILE A 11 5.88 -7.64 -15.18
C ILE A 11 5.08 -7.15 -13.99
N GLU A 12 4.90 -5.83 -13.91
CA GLU A 12 3.96 -5.22 -12.99
C GLU A 12 2.75 -4.73 -13.79
N PRO A 13 1.52 -5.20 -13.49
CA PRO A 13 0.33 -4.72 -14.19
C PRO A 13 0.09 -3.25 -13.85
N GLU A 14 -0.23 -2.44 -14.84
CA GLU A 14 -0.68 -1.07 -14.62
C GLU A 14 -2.07 -1.09 -13.97
N PHE A 15 -2.21 -0.43 -12.82
CA PHE A 15 -3.51 -0.32 -12.15
C PHE A 15 -4.22 0.97 -12.54
N GLU A 16 -5.54 0.92 -12.67
CA GLU A 16 -6.34 2.14 -12.71
C GLU A 16 -6.27 2.88 -11.36
N LYS A 17 -6.38 4.21 -11.44
CA LYS A 17 -6.37 5.09 -10.26
C LYS A 17 -7.51 4.73 -9.34
N SER A 18 -7.17 4.27 -8.14
CA SER A 18 -8.16 3.94 -7.12
C SER A 18 -7.60 4.05 -5.70
N ILE A 19 -8.48 4.44 -4.78
CA ILE A 19 -8.23 4.49 -3.34
C ILE A 19 -9.23 3.55 -2.67
N VAL A 20 -8.76 2.52 -1.97
CA VAL A 20 -9.62 1.47 -1.39
C VAL A 20 -9.17 1.18 0.04
N VAL A 21 -10.13 1.14 0.96
CA VAL A 21 -9.87 0.64 2.32
C VAL A 21 -9.97 -0.88 2.30
N GLU A 22 -8.87 -1.56 2.63
CA GLU A 22 -8.94 -2.99 2.87
C GLU A 22 -9.51 -3.24 4.26
N SER A 23 -10.60 -4.01 4.33
CA SER A 23 -11.26 -4.41 5.58
C SER A 23 -11.43 -5.93 5.57
N PRO A 24 -10.36 -6.69 5.85
CA PRO A 24 -10.47 -8.14 5.92
C PRO A 24 -11.36 -8.54 7.11
N PRO A 25 -12.12 -9.65 7.00
CA PRO A 25 -13.11 -10.06 8.00
C PRO A 25 -12.54 -10.35 9.40
N ARG A 26 -11.21 -10.48 9.52
CA ARG A 26 -10.51 -10.70 10.79
C ARG A 26 -9.78 -9.46 11.34
N TYR A 27 -9.68 -8.36 10.57
CA TYR A 27 -8.98 -7.15 10.99
C TYR A 27 -9.71 -5.91 10.50
N GLU A 28 -10.38 -5.20 11.42
CA GLU A 28 -11.18 -4.02 11.08
C GLU A 28 -10.32 -2.82 10.59
N GLN A 29 -9.01 -2.87 10.78
CA GLN A 29 -8.07 -1.78 10.50
C GLN A 29 -7.00 -2.11 9.45
N GLY A 30 -7.42 -2.76 8.35
CA GLY A 30 -6.57 -2.99 7.19
C GLY A 30 -6.09 -1.68 6.52
N PRO A 31 -5.02 -1.74 5.71
CA PRO A 31 -4.40 -0.57 5.12
C PRO A 31 -5.30 0.16 4.11
N LEU A 32 -4.94 1.41 3.83
CA LEU A 32 -5.49 2.15 2.70
C LEU A 32 -4.64 1.88 1.46
N TRP A 33 -5.23 1.26 0.45
CA TRP A 33 -4.61 1.02 -0.85
C TRP A 33 -4.74 2.24 -1.73
N VAL A 34 -3.61 2.71 -2.27
CA VAL A 34 -3.52 3.77 -3.28
C VAL A 34 -2.87 3.15 -4.52
N ARG A 35 -3.60 3.10 -5.64
CA ARG A 35 -3.17 2.42 -6.87
C ARG A 35 -3.22 3.34 -8.07
N GLY A 36 -2.43 3.03 -9.10
CA GLY A 36 -2.43 3.72 -10.39
C GLY A 36 -1.65 5.03 -10.42
N GLY A 37 -0.55 5.10 -9.66
CA GLY A 37 0.36 6.25 -9.72
C GLY A 37 -0.23 7.55 -9.18
N ILE A 38 -1.12 7.46 -8.20
CA ILE A 38 -1.66 8.64 -7.51
C ILE A 38 -0.53 9.26 -6.66
N PRO A 39 -0.17 10.55 -6.86
CA PRO A 39 0.82 11.21 -6.02
C PRO A 39 0.36 11.33 -4.56
N ILE A 40 1.29 11.19 -3.63
CA ILE A 40 1.02 11.31 -2.20
C ILE A 40 1.89 12.43 -1.64
N GLU A 41 1.25 13.35 -0.95
CA GLU A 41 1.85 14.46 -0.24
C GLU A 41 1.43 14.39 1.23
N SER A 42 2.38 14.55 2.16
CA SER A 42 2.05 14.68 3.58
C SER A 42 1.66 16.10 3.95
N ALA A 43 1.05 16.27 5.13
CA ALA A 43 0.57 17.57 5.60
C ALA A 43 1.68 18.64 5.75
N ASP A 44 2.95 18.24 5.85
CA ASP A 44 4.13 19.10 5.87
C ASP A 44 4.70 19.40 4.48
N GLY A 45 4.02 18.98 3.40
CA GLY A 45 4.40 19.24 2.01
C GLY A 45 5.41 18.26 1.42
N LYS A 46 5.79 17.20 2.15
CA LYS A 46 6.72 16.20 1.60
C LYS A 46 6.01 15.31 0.58
N LEU A 47 6.55 15.28 -0.63
CA LEU A 47 6.14 14.38 -1.70
C LEU A 47 6.79 13.00 -1.54
N TYR A 48 5.99 11.96 -1.74
CA TYR A 48 6.45 10.57 -1.80
C TYR A 48 6.66 10.15 -3.26
N GLU A 49 7.52 9.16 -3.47
CA GLU A 49 7.73 8.55 -4.78
C GLU A 49 6.39 8.07 -5.37
N ILE A 50 6.11 8.47 -6.61
CA ILE A 50 4.93 8.02 -7.33
C ILE A 50 5.13 6.54 -7.68
N ARG A 51 4.29 5.68 -7.12
CA ARG A 51 4.35 4.22 -7.32
C ARG A 51 3.04 3.70 -7.88
N ASN A 52 3.11 2.61 -8.63
CA ASN A 52 1.93 1.95 -9.19
C ASN A 52 0.98 1.41 -8.09
N ARG A 53 1.52 1.04 -6.92
CA ARG A 53 0.75 0.70 -5.71
C ARG A 53 1.45 1.13 -4.43
N VAL A 54 0.69 1.62 -3.46
CA VAL A 54 1.13 1.99 -2.11
C VAL A 54 0.07 1.57 -1.10
N THR A 55 0.49 1.08 0.06
CA THR A 55 -0.39 0.85 1.22
C THR A 55 -0.02 1.81 2.33
N LEU A 56 -1.00 2.60 2.78
CA LEU A 56 -0.84 3.54 3.88
C LEU A 56 -1.36 2.95 5.19
N CYS A 57 -0.64 3.23 6.27
CA CYS A 57 -1.00 2.77 7.62
C CYS A 57 -2.27 3.48 8.09
N ARG A 58 -3.27 2.69 8.48
CA ARG A 58 -4.51 3.17 9.10
C ARG A 58 -4.65 2.80 10.57
N CYS A 59 -3.91 1.80 11.04
CA CYS A 59 -4.02 1.29 12.40
C CYS A 59 -3.17 2.03 13.45
N GLY A 60 -2.30 2.95 13.04
CA GLY A 60 -1.37 3.66 13.92
C GLY A 60 -0.18 2.84 14.43
N LYS A 61 -0.14 1.52 14.22
CA LYS A 61 0.89 0.62 14.80
C LYS A 61 2.15 0.45 13.95
N SER A 62 2.14 0.85 12.68
CA SER A 62 3.30 0.67 11.80
C SER A 62 4.54 1.40 12.31
N LYS A 63 5.70 0.76 12.19
CA LYS A 63 7.03 1.33 12.43
C LYS A 63 7.61 2.03 11.19
N ASN A 64 6.99 1.83 10.02
CA ASN A 64 7.40 2.41 8.73
C ASN A 64 6.43 3.49 8.22
N LYS A 65 5.92 4.35 9.14
CA LYS A 65 4.95 5.39 8.76
C LYS A 65 5.50 6.32 7.67
N PRO A 66 4.66 6.74 6.71
CA PRO A 66 3.20 6.54 6.66
C PRO A 66 2.76 5.21 6.02
N LEU A 67 3.70 4.35 5.61
CA LEU A 67 3.40 3.10 4.93
C LEU A 67 2.89 2.03 5.89
N CYS A 68 2.11 1.08 5.38
CA CYS A 68 1.75 -0.12 6.12
C CYS A 68 2.88 -1.16 6.04
N ASP A 69 3.25 -1.75 7.18
CA ASP A 69 4.25 -2.82 7.32
C ASP A 69 3.65 -4.14 7.84
N GLY A 70 2.33 -4.23 7.96
CA GLY A 70 1.64 -5.42 8.46
C GLY A 70 1.36 -5.43 9.96
N SER A 71 1.87 -4.49 10.77
CA SER A 71 1.61 -4.45 12.22
C SER A 71 0.14 -4.26 12.62
N HIS A 72 -0.77 -4.02 11.65
CA HIS A 72 -2.22 -4.03 11.90
C HIS A 72 -2.77 -5.44 12.21
N ILE A 73 -2.01 -6.49 11.86
CA ILE A 73 -2.36 -7.90 12.07
C ILE A 73 -1.93 -8.35 13.47
N GLU A 74 -0.73 -7.96 13.91
CA GLU A 74 -0.12 -8.44 15.16
C GLU A 74 -0.75 -7.86 16.42
N GLY A 75 -1.44 -6.73 16.32
CA GLY A 75 -1.91 -5.97 17.49
C GLY A 75 -3.36 -6.24 17.93
N GLN A 76 -4.00 -7.31 17.47
CA GLN A 76 -5.37 -7.66 17.89
C GLN A 76 -5.35 -9.03 18.59
N GLU A 77 -5.26 -8.99 19.93
CA GLU A 77 -5.67 -10.08 20.82
C GLU A 77 -7.19 -10.04 21.02
#